data_AF-A0A915N846-F1
#
_entry.id   AF-A0A915N846-F1
#
_cell.length_a   1.000
_cell.length_b   1.000
_cell.length_c   1.000
_cell.angle_alpha   90.00
_cell.angle_beta   90.00
_cell.angle_gamma   90.00
#
_symmetry.space_group_name_H-M   'P 1'
#
loop_
_entity.id
_entity.type
_entity.pdbx_description
1 polymer ?
#
loop_
_entity_poly.entity_id
_entity_poly.type
_entity_poly.pdbx_seq_one_letter_code
_entity_poly.pdbx_strand_id
1 'polypeptide(L)'
;MEPMRCLKTPDLDDDEREFALDYCQSKNTYYVPPEQNIPWSNEGRRERQIGYYHMKLNDAERPTLLRTLGERIGETVINRKNYFRSKIPAFSIGSGSFVTCLYIFIKLLYLLNVFVQFCLLNFFIGHNYSWWGFDVLRSLVTGKNWQDSPTFPRLTLCDVSIRRLGDAERSTRYTLQCHLRINTYNEKIYLFIWWGFLFVAILTFLNFLYYVIAFACLPFTRENTVRHLLKQVEN
;
A
#
# COMPACT_ATOMS: atom_id res chain seq x y z
N MET A 1 -21.05 9.58 2.72
CA MET A 1 -20.38 9.68 4.05
C MET A 1 -19.30 10.73 3.91
N GLU A 2 -19.30 11.82 4.69
CA GLU A 2 -18.30 12.88 4.52
C GLU A 2 -16.93 12.42 5.07
N PRO A 3 -15.82 12.69 4.37
CA PRO A 3 -14.50 12.17 4.73
C PRO A 3 -13.97 12.70 6.08
N MET A 4 -14.39 13.91 6.47
CA MET A 4 -14.01 14.56 7.73
C MET A 4 -15.15 15.38 8.31
N ARG A 5 -15.07 15.65 9.63
CA ARG A 5 -15.93 16.59 10.35
C ARG A 5 -15.12 17.38 11.36
N CYS A 6 -15.36 18.68 11.46
CA CYS A 6 -14.66 19.55 12.40
C CYS A 6 -15.57 20.01 13.54
N LEU A 7 -14.96 20.29 14.69
CA LEU A 7 -15.64 20.85 15.85
C LEU A 7 -16.18 22.25 15.53
N LYS A 8 -17.42 22.55 15.94
CA LYS A 8 -17.99 23.89 15.78
C LYS A 8 -17.33 24.86 16.77
N THR A 9 -16.82 25.97 16.27
CA THR A 9 -16.24 27.07 17.06
C THR A 9 -17.29 28.18 17.17
N PRO A 10 -17.47 28.82 18.35
CA PRO A 10 -18.46 29.89 18.52
C PRO A 10 -18.18 31.16 17.68
N ASP A 11 -16.94 31.34 17.23
CA ASP A 11 -16.49 32.52 16.47
C ASP A 11 -16.76 32.45 14.96
N LEU A 12 -17.20 31.29 14.45
CA LEU A 12 -17.48 31.08 13.03
C LEU A 12 -18.98 30.94 12.78
N ASP A 13 -19.47 31.70 11.81
CA ASP A 13 -20.83 31.55 11.32
C ASP A 13 -21.00 30.26 10.49
N ASP A 14 -22.24 29.84 10.22
CA ASP A 14 -22.47 28.54 9.56
C ASP A 14 -21.91 28.48 8.12
N ASP A 15 -21.92 29.58 7.36
CA ASP A 15 -21.30 29.68 6.03
C ASP A 15 -19.76 29.66 6.10
N GLU A 16 -19.18 30.40 7.05
CA GLU A 16 -17.72 30.41 7.29
C GLU A 16 -17.23 29.02 7.70
N ARG A 17 -18.05 28.26 8.43
CA ARG A 17 -17.78 26.86 8.79
C ARG A 17 -17.76 25.95 7.58
N GLU A 18 -18.68 26.11 6.63
CA GLU A 18 -18.71 25.30 5.41
C GLU A 18 -17.46 25.56 4.56
N PHE A 19 -17.09 26.83 4.38
CA PHE A 19 -15.85 27.21 3.71
C PHE A 19 -14.61 26.64 4.42
N ALA A 20 -14.55 26.75 5.75
CA ALA A 20 -13.45 26.20 6.54
C ALA A 20 -13.34 24.68 6.40
N LEU A 21 -14.47 23.96 6.37
CA LEU A 21 -14.50 22.51 6.19
C LEU A 21 -13.95 22.11 4.82
N ASP A 22 -14.36 22.79 3.75
CA ASP A 22 -13.86 22.56 2.39
C ASP A 22 -12.37 22.90 2.26
N TYR A 23 -11.94 24.02 2.85
CA TYR A 23 -10.54 24.40 2.91
C TYR A 23 -9.68 23.33 3.61
N CYS A 24 -10.13 22.80 4.75
CA CYS A 24 -9.41 21.76 5.47
C CYS A 24 -9.44 20.39 4.78
N GLN A 25 -10.41 20.13 3.90
CA GLN A 25 -10.41 18.95 3.03
C GLN A 25 -9.40 19.05 1.89
N SER A 26 -9.12 20.26 1.41
CA SER A 26 -8.20 20.51 0.30
C SER A 26 -6.74 20.72 0.73
N LYS A 27 -6.48 20.89 2.03
CA LYS A 27 -5.16 21.18 2.61
C LYS A 27 -4.70 20.07 3.55
N ASN A 28 -3.38 19.90 3.68
CA ASN A 28 -2.81 18.99 4.67
C ASN A 28 -3.16 19.48 6.09
N THR A 29 -3.73 18.59 6.89
CA THR A 29 -3.88 18.76 8.33
C THR A 29 -2.62 18.29 9.05
N TYR A 30 -2.49 18.58 10.34
CA TYR A 30 -1.36 18.13 11.16
C TYR A 30 -1.83 17.47 12.45
N TYR A 31 -1.01 16.60 13.03
CA TYR A 31 -1.31 15.94 14.30
C TYR A 31 -0.44 16.47 15.43
N VAL A 32 -1.05 16.67 16.59
CA VAL A 32 -0.37 17.00 17.85
C VAL A 32 -0.95 16.09 18.93
N PRO A 33 -0.12 15.35 19.67
CA PRO A 33 -0.57 14.56 20.81
C PRO A 33 -1.30 15.43 21.84
N PRO A 34 -2.37 14.94 22.49
CA PRO A 34 -3.16 15.74 23.43
C PRO A 34 -2.38 16.23 24.65
N GLU A 35 -1.26 15.59 24.99
CA GLU A 35 -0.38 16.01 26.09
C GLU A 35 0.55 17.18 25.71
N GLN A 36 0.67 17.50 24.42
CA GLN A 36 1.57 18.53 23.91
C GLN A 36 0.81 19.80 23.50
N ASN A 37 1.38 20.96 23.81
CA ASN A 37 0.85 22.24 23.34
C ASN A 37 1.02 22.39 21.82
N ILE A 38 0.04 23.05 21.18
CA ILE A 38 0.08 23.35 19.75
C ILE A 38 1.29 24.27 19.46
N PRO A 39 2.19 23.91 18.54
CA PRO A 39 3.38 24.70 18.26
C PRO A 39 3.02 26.08 17.69
N TRP A 40 3.71 27.12 18.16
CA TRP A 40 3.54 28.49 17.63
C TRP A 40 4.28 28.73 16.31
N SER A 41 5.37 27.98 16.05
CA SER A 41 6.14 28.10 14.81
C SER A 41 5.43 27.42 13.63
N ASN A 42 5.44 28.07 12.47
CA ASN A 42 4.87 27.49 11.24
C ASN A 42 5.66 26.24 10.79
N GLU A 43 6.96 26.20 11.07
CA GLU A 43 7.84 25.08 10.73
C GLU A 43 7.49 23.83 11.54
N GLY A 44 7.28 23.97 12.86
CA GLY A 44 6.85 22.87 13.71
C GLY A 44 5.48 22.31 13.32
N ARG A 45 4.59 23.14 12.77
CA ARG A 45 3.30 22.66 12.21
C ARG A 45 3.50 21.91 10.90
N ARG A 46 4.40 22.38 10.03
CA ARG A 46 4.72 21.76 8.74
C ARG A 46 5.34 20.37 8.88
N GLU A 47 6.25 20.19 9.83
CA GLU A 47 6.88 18.89 10.10
C GLU A 47 5.88 17.82 10.56
N ARG A 48 4.76 18.24 11.15
CA ARG A 48 3.71 17.35 11.69
C ARG A 48 2.55 17.15 10.70
N GLN A 49 2.68 17.62 9.46
CA GLN A 49 1.63 17.51 8.45
C GLN A 49 1.42 16.08 8.00
N ILE A 50 0.16 15.72 7.84
CA ILE A 50 -0.29 14.43 7.35
C ILE A 50 -0.60 14.58 5.86
N GLY A 51 0.35 14.19 5.01
CA GLY A 51 0.25 14.36 3.56
C GLY A 51 -0.14 13.11 2.77
N TYR A 52 -0.26 11.95 3.39
CA TYR A 52 -0.36 10.68 2.65
C TYR A 52 -1.69 10.47 1.90
N TYR A 53 -2.73 11.27 2.18
CA TYR A 53 -3.98 11.31 1.39
C TYR A 53 -3.88 12.19 0.15
N HIS A 54 -2.95 13.15 0.14
CA HIS A 54 -2.72 14.05 -0.97
C HIS A 54 -1.45 13.61 -1.69
N MET A 55 -1.54 12.46 -2.37
CA MET A 55 -0.57 12.17 -3.42
C MET A 55 -0.84 13.16 -4.56
N LYS A 56 -0.22 14.34 -4.47
CA LYS A 56 -0.17 15.29 -5.59
C LYS A 56 0.64 14.64 -6.70
N LEU A 57 -0.04 13.89 -7.55
CA LEU A 57 0.40 13.78 -8.93
C LEU A 57 0.44 15.21 -9.48
N ASN A 58 1.56 15.61 -10.07
CA ASN A 58 1.64 16.86 -10.80
C ASN A 58 0.53 16.86 -11.88
N ASP A 59 -0.61 17.50 -11.60
CA ASP A 59 -1.76 17.52 -12.51
C ASP A 59 -1.49 18.32 -13.79
N ALA A 60 -0.36 19.00 -13.87
CA ALA A 60 0.08 19.71 -15.07
C ALA A 60 0.58 18.77 -16.20
N GLU A 61 0.94 17.52 -15.90
CA GLU A 61 1.63 16.63 -16.86
C GLU A 61 0.89 15.33 -17.18
N ARG A 62 -0.17 15.01 -16.43
CA ARG A 62 -0.94 13.77 -16.56
C ARG A 62 -1.64 13.58 -17.92
N PRO A 63 -2.31 14.59 -18.52
CA PRO A 63 -3.03 14.37 -19.78
C PRO A 63 -2.08 14.25 -20.97
N THR A 64 -0.94 14.94 -20.96
CA THR A 64 0.09 14.89 -22.01
C THR A 64 0.88 13.60 -21.97
N LEU A 65 1.34 13.17 -20.79
CA LEU A 65 2.11 11.94 -20.63
C LEU A 65 1.31 10.71 -21.07
N LEU A 66 0.04 10.60 -20.67
CA LEU A 66 -0.85 9.50 -21.06
C LEU A 66 -1.10 9.47 -22.58
N ARG A 67 -1.19 10.64 -23.23
CA ARG A 67 -1.32 10.72 -24.69
C ARG A 67 -0.06 10.24 -25.40
N THR A 68 1.11 10.73 -25.00
CA THR A 68 2.40 10.30 -25.57
C THR A 68 2.73 8.84 -25.30
N LEU A 69 2.36 8.30 -24.13
CA LEU A 69 2.52 6.87 -23.83
C LEU A 69 1.57 6.04 -24.69
N GLY A 70 0.31 6.48 -24.85
CA GLY A 70 -0.66 5.82 -25.73
C GLY A 70 -0.19 5.76 -27.19
N GLU A 71 0.37 6.86 -27.70
CA GLU A 71 0.94 6.93 -29.05
C GLU A 71 2.17 6.01 -29.20
N ARG A 72 3.13 6.06 -28.27
CA ARG A 72 4.32 5.17 -28.31
C ARG A 72 3.98 3.69 -28.17
N ILE A 73 3.01 3.34 -27.33
CA ILE A 73 2.53 1.96 -27.19
C ILE A 73 1.80 1.53 -28.47
N GLY A 74 0.97 2.41 -29.05
CA GLY A 74 0.29 2.16 -30.32
C GLY A 74 1.27 1.86 -31.46
N GLU A 75 2.33 2.65 -31.59
CA GLU A 75 3.40 2.40 -32.57
C GLU A 75 4.12 1.08 -32.32
N THR A 76 4.41 0.76 -31.06
CA THR A 76 5.10 -0.50 -30.70
C THR A 76 4.23 -1.74 -30.93
N VAL A 77 2.90 -1.63 -30.75
CA VAL A 77 1.93 -2.73 -30.96
C VAL A 77 1.64 -2.93 -32.45
N ILE A 78 1.45 -1.85 -33.22
CA ILE A 78 1.14 -1.93 -34.66
C ILE A 78 2.36 -2.44 -35.46
N ASN A 79 3.58 -2.11 -35.02
CA ASN A 79 4.80 -2.59 -35.67
C ASN A 79 5.24 -4.01 -35.24
N ARG A 80 4.42 -4.71 -34.44
CA ARG A 80 4.68 -6.07 -33.98
C ARG A 80 4.36 -7.14 -35.03
N LYS A 81 4.64 -6.88 -36.31
CA LYS A 81 4.49 -7.90 -37.37
C LYS A 81 5.66 -8.89 -37.48
N ASN A 82 6.78 -8.72 -36.75
CA ASN A 82 7.95 -9.60 -36.91
C ASN A 82 8.76 -9.94 -35.64
N TYR A 83 8.16 -9.97 -34.43
CA TYR A 83 8.87 -10.46 -33.23
C TYR A 83 8.62 -11.94 -32.90
N PHE A 84 7.70 -12.61 -33.60
CA PHE A 84 7.45 -14.05 -33.41
C PHE A 84 8.30 -14.92 -34.34
N ARG A 85 9.58 -14.56 -34.49
CA ARG A 85 10.60 -15.45 -35.03
C ARG A 85 11.93 -15.21 -34.33
N SER A 86 11.88 -15.09 -33.00
CA SER A 86 13.05 -15.37 -32.19
C SER A 86 13.46 -16.80 -32.48
N LYS A 87 14.68 -16.99 -33.00
CA LYS A 87 15.42 -18.22 -32.80
C LYS A 87 15.58 -18.35 -31.28
N ILE A 88 14.60 -18.95 -30.62
CA ILE A 88 14.81 -19.54 -29.32
C ILE A 88 16.00 -20.48 -29.56
N PRO A 89 17.16 -20.27 -28.91
CA PRO A 89 18.23 -21.24 -29.03
C PRO A 89 17.61 -22.55 -28.60
N ALA A 90 17.70 -23.56 -29.47
CA ALA A 90 17.30 -24.91 -29.14
C ALA A 90 18.19 -25.37 -27.99
N PHE A 91 17.86 -24.97 -26.77
CA PHE A 91 18.45 -25.42 -25.54
C PHE A 91 17.82 -26.77 -25.24
N SER A 92 18.11 -27.72 -26.12
CA SER A 92 17.75 -29.12 -26.01
C SER A 92 18.75 -29.77 -25.07
N ILE A 93 18.45 -29.73 -23.77
CA ILE A 93 19.11 -30.56 -22.77
C ILE A 93 18.01 -31.13 -21.87
N GLY A 94 17.59 -32.37 -22.17
CA GLY A 94 16.69 -33.19 -21.35
C GLY A 94 15.28 -32.61 -21.15
N SER A 95 14.36 -32.91 -22.06
CA SER A 95 12.99 -32.35 -22.15
C SER A 95 12.12 -32.42 -20.87
N GLY A 96 12.49 -33.22 -19.86
CA GLY A 96 11.81 -33.27 -18.56
C GLY A 96 12.42 -32.37 -17.47
N SER A 97 13.74 -32.15 -17.47
CA SER A 97 14.44 -31.41 -16.41
C SER A 97 14.28 -29.89 -16.58
N PHE A 98 14.31 -29.40 -17.83
CA PHE A 98 14.14 -27.98 -18.14
C PHE A 98 12.76 -27.44 -17.71
N VAL A 99 11.68 -28.17 -18.01
CA VAL A 99 10.31 -27.78 -17.65
C VAL A 99 10.16 -27.74 -16.12
N THR A 100 10.75 -28.69 -15.41
CA THR A 100 10.78 -28.71 -13.94
C THR A 100 11.56 -27.53 -13.36
N CYS A 101 12.76 -27.22 -13.86
CA CYS A 101 13.53 -26.06 -13.41
C CYS A 101 12.78 -24.74 -13.65
N LEU A 102 12.14 -24.59 -14.81
CA LEU A 102 11.33 -23.42 -15.14
C LEU A 102 10.10 -23.29 -14.23
N TYR A 103 9.45 -24.40 -13.89
CA TYR A 103 8.32 -24.40 -12.94
C TYR A 103 8.74 -23.97 -11.53
N ILE A 104 9.86 -24.50 -11.02
CA ILE A 104 10.42 -24.07 -9.71
C ILE A 104 10.82 -22.59 -9.75
N PHE A 105 11.42 -22.13 -10.84
CA PHE A 105 11.77 -20.72 -11.03
C PHE A 105 10.54 -19.81 -11.00
N ILE A 106 9.45 -20.17 -11.67
CA ILE A 106 8.18 -19.42 -11.59
C ILE A 106 7.65 -19.39 -10.15
N LYS A 107 7.70 -20.52 -9.43
CA LYS A 107 7.27 -20.55 -8.02
C LYS A 107 8.14 -19.67 -7.12
N LEU A 108 9.44 -19.58 -7.39
CA LEU A 108 10.34 -18.63 -6.73
C LEU A 108 9.95 -17.17 -7.04
N LEU A 109 9.60 -16.86 -8.29
CA LEU A 109 9.10 -15.52 -8.66
C LEU A 109 7.81 -15.17 -7.92
N TYR A 110 6.91 -16.12 -7.66
CA TYR A 110 5.73 -15.87 -6.82
C TYR A 110 6.10 -15.53 -5.38
N LEU A 111 7.09 -16.21 -4.79
CA LEU A 111 7.58 -15.85 -3.44
C LEU A 111 8.18 -14.44 -3.42
N LEU A 112 9.01 -14.11 -4.41
CA LEU A 112 9.58 -12.77 -4.54
C LEU A 112 8.50 -11.71 -4.74
N ASN A 113 7.44 -12.00 -5.50
CA ASN A 113 6.33 -11.09 -5.73
C ASN A 113 5.59 -10.77 -4.41
N VAL A 114 5.23 -11.80 -3.64
CA VAL A 114 4.57 -11.62 -2.34
C VAL A 114 5.48 -10.86 -1.37
N PHE A 115 6.78 -11.17 -1.34
CA PHE A 115 7.74 -10.45 -0.51
C PHE A 115 7.84 -8.96 -0.87
N VAL A 116 7.99 -8.63 -2.15
CA VAL A 116 8.03 -7.23 -2.62
C VAL A 116 6.74 -6.49 -2.29
N GLN A 117 5.58 -7.12 -2.51
CA GLN A 117 4.28 -6.53 -2.16
C GLN A 117 4.16 -6.28 -0.64
N PHE A 118 4.65 -7.20 0.18
CA PHE A 118 4.67 -7.03 1.62
C PHE A 118 5.63 -5.91 2.05
N CYS A 119 6.82 -5.79 1.44
CA CYS A 119 7.73 -4.68 1.68
C CYS A 119 7.11 -3.32 1.27
N LEU A 120 6.46 -3.25 0.12
CA LEU A 120 5.76 -2.04 -0.35
C LEU A 120 4.64 -1.64 0.61
N LEU A 121 3.89 -2.61 1.14
CA LEU A 121 2.86 -2.35 2.16
C LEU A 121 3.48 -1.73 3.43
N ASN A 122 4.55 -2.33 3.97
CA ASN A 122 5.22 -1.80 5.16
C ASN A 122 5.84 -0.42 4.91
N PHE A 123 6.35 -0.18 3.70
CA PHE A 123 6.82 1.14 3.28
C PHE A 123 5.70 2.17 3.23
N PHE A 124 4.53 1.84 2.66
CA PHE A 124 3.39 2.75 2.57
C PHE A 124 2.81 3.11 3.94
N ILE A 125 2.81 2.16 4.89
CA ILE A 125 2.40 2.40 6.28
C ILE A 125 3.43 3.30 7.01
N GLY A 126 4.63 3.48 6.45
CA GLY A 126 5.64 4.41 6.95
C GLY A 126 6.35 3.95 8.22
N HIS A 127 6.47 2.62 8.43
CA HIS A 127 7.02 2.09 9.67
C HIS A 127 8.30 1.27 9.46
N ASN A 128 9.27 1.48 10.36
CA ASN A 128 10.57 0.80 10.36
C ASN A 128 10.54 -0.62 10.97
N TYR A 129 9.36 -1.13 11.32
CA TYR A 129 9.18 -2.43 11.97
C TYR A 129 8.30 -3.33 11.09
N SER A 130 8.86 -4.42 10.56
CA SER A 130 8.14 -5.40 9.73
C SER A 130 6.99 -6.12 10.44
N TRP A 131 6.86 -5.96 11.77
CA TRP A 131 5.91 -6.67 12.63
C TRP A 131 4.77 -5.79 13.17
N TRP A 132 4.54 -4.63 12.54
CA TRP A 132 3.48 -3.68 12.92
C TRP A 132 2.10 -4.33 13.16
N GLY A 133 1.69 -5.27 12.32
CA GLY A 133 0.37 -5.90 12.41
C GLY A 133 0.14 -6.66 13.73
N PHE A 134 1.18 -7.30 14.27
CA PHE A 134 1.10 -8.00 15.56
C PHE A 134 1.03 -7.01 16.73
N ASP A 135 1.81 -5.93 16.67
CA ASP A 135 1.80 -4.91 17.73
C ASP A 135 0.45 -4.22 17.83
N VAL A 136 -0.13 -3.85 16.68
CA VAL A 136 -1.48 -3.25 16.62
C VAL A 136 -2.54 -4.23 17.11
N LEU A 137 -2.48 -5.50 16.68
CA LEU A 137 -3.44 -6.50 17.16
C LEU A 137 -3.33 -6.69 18.67
N ARG A 138 -2.11 -6.78 19.22
CA ARG A 138 -1.87 -6.87 20.66
C ARG A 138 -2.42 -5.66 21.38
N SER A 139 -2.20 -4.44 20.88
CA SER A 139 -2.75 -3.22 21.47
C SER A 139 -4.27 -3.20 21.47
N LEU A 140 -4.92 -3.69 20.41
CA LEU A 140 -6.38 -3.80 20.31
C LEU A 140 -6.98 -4.85 21.27
N VAL A 141 -6.29 -5.97 21.48
CA VAL A 141 -6.74 -7.00 22.44
C VAL A 141 -6.52 -6.57 23.89
N THR A 142 -5.45 -5.80 24.17
CA THR A 142 -4.97 -5.54 25.54
C THR A 142 -5.73 -4.41 26.27
N GLY A 143 -6.69 -3.70 25.68
CA GLY A 143 -7.34 -2.61 26.41
C GLY A 143 -6.64 -1.25 26.33
N LYS A 144 -5.39 -1.18 25.84
CA LYS A 144 -4.52 -0.01 26.04
C LYS A 144 -4.98 1.16 25.17
N ASN A 145 -5.22 2.32 25.80
CA ASN A 145 -5.73 3.58 25.21
C ASN A 145 -5.44 3.71 23.71
N TRP A 146 -6.45 3.37 22.92
CA TRP A 146 -6.46 3.29 21.45
C TRP A 146 -6.88 4.58 20.77
N GLN A 147 -6.99 5.68 21.53
CA GLN A 147 -7.50 6.95 21.02
C GLN A 147 -6.48 7.66 20.11
N ASP A 148 -5.19 7.32 20.24
CA ASP A 148 -4.10 8.02 19.57
C ASP A 148 -3.06 7.03 19.01
N SER A 149 -3.32 6.50 17.81
CA SER A 149 -2.24 5.87 17.04
C SER A 149 -1.40 6.98 16.40
N PRO A 150 -0.09 7.08 16.68
CA PRO A 150 0.76 8.09 16.07
C PRO A 150 0.88 7.90 14.54
N THR A 151 0.70 6.67 14.05
CA THR A 151 0.71 6.34 12.62
C THR A 151 -0.58 6.76 11.92
N PHE A 152 -1.72 6.52 12.58
CA PHE A 152 -3.05 6.81 12.03
C PHE A 152 -3.88 7.65 13.03
N PRO A 153 -3.59 8.97 13.16
CA PRO A 153 -4.33 9.84 14.07
C PRO A 153 -5.77 10.07 13.60
N ARG A 154 -6.74 9.85 14.49
CA ARG A 154 -8.18 10.02 14.20
C ARG A 154 -8.61 11.48 14.31
N LEU A 155 -7.86 12.28 15.07
CA LEU A 155 -8.07 13.70 15.27
C LEU A 155 -6.89 14.46 14.69
N THR A 156 -7.17 15.52 13.94
CA THR A 156 -6.16 16.35 13.29
C THR A 156 -6.51 17.82 13.48
N LEU A 157 -5.51 18.69 13.41
CA LEU A 157 -5.67 20.13 13.49
C LEU A 157 -5.48 20.75 12.10
N CYS A 158 -6.30 21.75 11.79
CA CYS A 158 -6.25 22.49 10.55
C CYS A 158 -6.27 24.00 10.83
N ASP A 159 -5.34 24.73 10.24
CA ASP A 159 -5.31 26.20 10.35
C ASP A 159 -5.97 26.86 9.14
N VAL A 160 -7.03 27.62 9.38
CA VAL A 160 -7.76 28.40 8.37
C VAL A 160 -7.54 29.88 8.62
N SER A 161 -7.23 30.63 7.56
CA SER A 161 -7.15 32.09 7.62
C SER A 161 -8.30 32.69 6.80
N ILE A 162 -9.28 33.28 7.47
CA ILE A 162 -10.43 33.94 6.83
C ILE A 162 -10.09 35.42 6.64
N ARG A 163 -10.37 35.96 5.44
CA ARG A 163 -10.17 37.38 5.12
C ARG A 163 -11.53 38.02 4.88
N ARG A 164 -11.90 38.97 5.74
CA ARG A 164 -13.13 39.77 5.58
C ARG A 164 -12.78 41.08 4.89
N LEU A 165 -13.62 41.53 3.97
CA LEU A 165 -13.39 42.75 3.19
C LEU A 165 -13.63 43.98 4.09
N GLY A 166 -12.59 44.79 4.35
CA GLY A 166 -12.66 45.97 5.23
C GLY A 166 -11.59 46.02 6.33
N ASP A 167 -11.12 44.86 6.80
CA ASP A 167 -10.04 44.73 7.79
C ASP A 167 -8.84 43.99 7.16
N ALA A 168 -8.18 44.63 6.19
CA ALA A 168 -7.04 44.03 5.49
C ALA A 168 -5.86 43.66 6.42
N GLU A 169 -5.79 44.28 7.61
CA GLU A 169 -4.69 44.15 8.55
C GLU A 169 -4.84 42.95 9.53
N ARG A 170 -6.05 42.38 9.68
CA ARG A 170 -6.30 41.27 10.62
C ARG A 170 -6.84 40.03 9.93
N SER A 171 -5.96 39.31 9.24
CA SER A 171 -6.22 37.92 8.84
C SER A 171 -6.35 37.03 10.09
N THR A 172 -7.55 36.89 10.65
CA THR A 172 -7.80 36.03 11.82
C THR A 172 -7.58 34.57 11.45
N ARG A 173 -6.68 33.93 12.18
CA ARG A 173 -6.37 32.50 12.02
C ARG A 173 -7.17 31.70 13.03
N TYR A 174 -7.87 30.69 12.55
CA TYR A 174 -8.62 29.74 13.35
C TYR A 174 -7.98 28.37 13.23
N THR A 175 -7.79 27.68 14.36
CA THR A 175 -7.34 26.30 14.39
C THR A 175 -8.54 25.41 14.70
N LEU A 176 -8.92 24.58 13.74
CA LEU A 176 -10.05 23.68 13.84
C LEU A 176 -9.58 22.28 14.20
N GLN A 177 -10.28 21.63 15.13
CA GLN A 177 -10.07 20.23 15.43
C GLN A 177 -11.02 19.38 14.56
N CYS A 178 -10.44 18.54 13.71
CA CYS A 178 -11.16 17.75 12.72
C CYS A 178 -10.96 16.25 12.94
N HIS A 179 -12.08 15.52 13.04
CA HIS A 179 -12.13 14.07 13.07
C HIS A 179 -12.04 13.51 11.65
N LEU A 180 -10.99 12.75 11.39
CA LEU A 180 -10.61 12.22 10.09
C LEU A 180 -11.13 10.78 9.95
N ARG A 181 -12.40 10.65 9.55
CA ARG A 181 -13.08 9.33 9.48
C ARG A 181 -12.38 8.35 8.56
N ILE A 182 -11.80 8.85 7.46
CA ILE A 182 -11.04 8.04 6.51
C ILE A 182 -9.88 7.27 7.17
N ASN A 183 -9.26 7.85 8.20
CA ASN A 183 -8.11 7.24 8.84
C ASN A 183 -8.48 6.05 9.75
N THR A 184 -9.63 6.13 10.41
CA THR A 184 -10.20 5.00 11.16
C THR A 184 -10.50 3.82 10.24
N TYR A 185 -10.92 4.07 9.00
CA TYR A 185 -11.09 3.01 8.00
C TYR A 185 -9.75 2.44 7.53
N ASN A 186 -8.77 3.31 7.26
CA ASN A 186 -7.42 2.90 6.87
C ASN A 186 -6.75 2.00 7.90
N GLU A 187 -6.83 2.35 9.19
CA GLU A 187 -6.26 1.52 10.27
C GLU A 187 -6.77 0.07 10.20
N LYS A 188 -8.06 -0.13 9.92
CA LYS A 188 -8.67 -1.47 9.87
C LYS A 188 -8.41 -2.20 8.56
N ILE A 189 -8.46 -1.51 7.41
CA ILE A 189 -8.19 -2.14 6.12
C ILE A 189 -6.74 -2.56 5.99
N TYR A 190 -5.79 -1.73 6.46
CA TYR A 190 -4.36 -2.07 6.44
C TYR A 190 -4.05 -3.24 7.38
N LEU A 191 -4.72 -3.34 8.53
CA LEU A 191 -4.61 -4.51 9.39
C LEU A 191 -5.08 -5.78 8.65
N PHE A 192 -6.26 -5.74 8.02
CA PHE A 192 -6.79 -6.89 7.28
C PHE A 192 -5.88 -7.30 6.10
N ILE A 193 -5.41 -6.33 5.32
CA ILE A 193 -4.50 -6.56 4.19
C ILE A 193 -3.18 -7.16 4.68
N TRP A 194 -2.61 -6.65 5.78
CA TRP A 194 -1.35 -7.13 6.32
C TRP A 194 -1.43 -8.61 6.75
N TRP A 195 -2.49 -8.99 7.48
CA TRP A 195 -2.72 -10.39 7.86
C TRP A 195 -3.03 -11.29 6.64
N GLY A 196 -3.74 -10.75 5.65
CA GLY A 196 -4.00 -11.45 4.38
C GLY A 196 -2.71 -11.75 3.61
N PHE A 197 -1.80 -10.77 3.50
CA PHE A 197 -0.49 -10.99 2.87
C PHE A 197 0.36 -12.00 3.62
N LEU A 198 0.36 -11.97 4.95
CA LEU A 198 1.06 -12.97 5.76
C LEU A 198 0.52 -14.39 5.48
N PHE A 199 -0.81 -14.55 5.41
CA PHE A 199 -1.45 -15.83 5.08
C PHE A 199 -1.07 -16.33 3.68
N VAL A 200 -1.16 -15.47 2.67
CA VAL A 200 -0.77 -15.79 1.28
C VAL A 200 0.72 -16.13 1.20
N ALA A 201 1.58 -15.42 1.94
CA ALA A 201 3.01 -15.70 2.01
C ALA A 201 3.28 -17.10 2.58
N ILE A 202 2.63 -17.48 3.68
CA ILE A 202 2.75 -18.82 4.29
C ILE A 202 2.30 -19.90 3.31
N LEU A 203 1.12 -19.75 2.69
CA LEU A 203 0.62 -20.74 1.72
C LEU A 203 1.55 -20.86 0.51
N THR A 204 2.04 -19.74 -0.02
CA THR A 204 2.96 -19.74 -1.17
C THR A 204 4.29 -20.39 -0.81
N PHE A 205 4.80 -20.16 0.41
CA PHE A 205 6.01 -20.78 0.92
C PHE A 205 5.87 -22.29 1.12
N LEU A 206 4.77 -22.75 1.75
CA LEU A 206 4.49 -24.18 1.90
C LEU A 206 4.31 -24.86 0.55
N ASN A 207 3.63 -24.22 -0.40
CA ASN A 207 3.46 -24.71 -1.76
C ASN A 207 4.81 -24.83 -2.48
N PHE A 208 5.67 -23.82 -2.38
CA PHE A 208 7.02 -23.87 -2.93
C PHE A 208 7.84 -25.00 -2.30
N LEU A 209 7.83 -25.12 -0.97
CA LEU A 209 8.56 -26.17 -0.26
C LEU A 209 8.07 -27.57 -0.64
N TYR A 210 6.75 -27.77 -0.75
CA TYR A 210 6.15 -29.02 -1.22
C TYR A 210 6.69 -29.41 -2.60
N TYR A 211 6.73 -28.48 -3.56
CA TYR A 211 7.25 -28.77 -4.89
C TYR A 211 8.77 -28.97 -4.88
N VAL A 212 9.54 -28.20 -4.09
CA VAL A 212 11.00 -28.43 -3.98
C VAL A 212 11.30 -29.81 -3.41
N ILE A 213 10.64 -30.21 -2.32
CA ILE A 213 10.80 -31.54 -1.72
C ILE A 213 10.32 -32.63 -2.67
N ALA A 214 9.13 -32.46 -3.26
CA ALA A 214 8.61 -33.40 -4.24
C ALA A 214 9.62 -33.57 -5.37
N PHE A 215 10.11 -32.50 -6.00
CA PHE A 215 11.05 -32.61 -7.12
C PHE A 215 12.45 -33.09 -6.71
N ALA A 216 12.92 -32.80 -5.50
CA ALA A 216 14.19 -33.33 -4.98
C ALA A 216 14.12 -34.83 -4.64
N CYS A 217 12.98 -35.31 -4.14
CA CYS A 217 12.74 -36.72 -3.81
C CYS A 217 12.22 -37.53 -5.02
N LEU A 218 11.54 -36.91 -5.98
CA LEU A 218 10.94 -37.54 -7.16
C LEU A 218 11.90 -38.26 -8.12
N PRO A 219 13.18 -37.90 -8.34
CA PRO A 219 14.06 -38.76 -9.16
C PRO A 219 14.15 -40.17 -8.58
N PHE A 220 14.18 -40.28 -7.24
CA PHE A 220 14.20 -41.57 -6.54
C PHE A 220 12.84 -42.30 -6.62
N THR A 221 11.73 -41.58 -6.49
CA THR A 221 10.38 -42.16 -6.53
C THR A 221 9.91 -42.49 -7.94
N ARG A 222 10.20 -41.65 -8.95
CA ARG A 222 9.81 -41.86 -10.36
C ARG A 222 10.49 -43.10 -10.93
N GLU A 223 11.78 -43.29 -10.68
CA GLU A 223 12.45 -44.52 -11.08
C GLU A 223 11.83 -45.74 -10.41
N ASN A 224 11.54 -45.69 -9.12
CA ASN A 224 10.91 -46.80 -8.40
C ASN A 224 9.47 -47.07 -8.88
N THR A 225 8.64 -46.05 -9.10
CA THR A 225 7.26 -46.20 -9.60
C THR A 225 7.25 -46.73 -11.03
N VAL A 226 8.10 -46.21 -11.93
CA VAL A 226 8.20 -46.73 -13.30
C VAL A 226 8.71 -48.17 -13.29
N ARG A 227 9.73 -48.49 -12.48
CA ARG A 227 10.22 -49.88 -12.31
C ARG A 227 9.12 -50.81 -11.75
N HIS A 228 8.30 -50.35 -10.82
CA HIS A 228 7.17 -51.12 -10.28
C HIS A 228 6.09 -51.36 -11.33
N LEU A 229 5.73 -50.35 -12.12
CA LEU A 229 4.74 -50.47 -13.18
C LEU A 229 5.23 -51.36 -14.34
N LEU A 230 6.51 -51.25 -14.72
CA LEU A 230 7.11 -52.15 -15.72
C LEU A 230 7.11 -53.61 -15.24
N LYS A 231 7.42 -53.86 -13.95
CA LYS A 231 7.32 -55.19 -13.34
C LYS A 231 5.89 -55.75 -13.29
N GLN A 232 4.86 -54.90 -13.31
CA GLN A 232 3.46 -55.34 -13.39
C GLN A 232 2.99 -55.62 -14.83
N VAL A 233 3.70 -55.13 -15.84
CA VAL A 233 3.40 -55.39 -17.26
C VAL A 233 4.14 -56.64 -17.75
N GLU A 234 5.27 -56.97 -17.12
CA GLU A 234 6.10 -58.14 -17.49
C GLU A 234 5.65 -59.46 -16.83
N ASN A 235 4.77 -59.40 -15.82
CA ASN A 235 4.09 -60.54 -15.20
C ASN A 235 2.63 -60.63 -15.65
#